data_AF-A0A3C2BZ29-F1
#
_entry.id   AF-A0A3C2BZ29-F1
#
_cell.length_a   1.000
_cell.length_b   1.000
_cell.length_c   1.000
_cell.angle_alpha   90.00
_cell.angle_beta   90.00
_cell.angle_gamma   90.00
#
_symmetry.space_group_name_H-M   'P 1'
#
loop_
_entity.id
_entity.type
_entity.pdbx_description
1 polymer ?
#
loop_
_entity_poly.entity_id
_entity_poly.type
_entity_poly.pdbx_seq_one_letter_code
_entity_poly.pdbx_strand_id
1 'polypeptide(L)'
;MAGMETLFNLGIVPEDVKQVLKAGDWHGNTRWMRQVLTFAARDGYKAIVHVGDLKVLWPDEFYPDFAESGGFTAELVQLLDELGLVFIFIDGNHDAHPALRNLPLNTDGFGVISDRLLYAPRGHRWNIGGVRFGALGGAYSIDRARGHRGLGLVPGRSGCP
;
A
#
# COMPACT_ATOMS: atom_id res chain seq x y z
N MET A 1 -4.39 26.35 13.03
CA MET A 1 -5.38 25.25 13.15
C MET A 1 -5.76 24.86 11.73
N ALA A 2 -4.92 24.06 11.06
CA ALA A 2 -5.29 23.53 9.74
C ALA A 2 -6.24 22.37 9.99
N GLY A 3 -7.43 22.43 9.39
CA GLY A 3 -8.47 21.42 9.51
C GLY A 3 -7.90 20.05 9.16
N MET A 4 -8.10 19.09 10.05
CA MET A 4 -7.76 17.70 9.81
C MET A 4 -8.84 17.12 8.90
N GLU A 5 -8.79 17.52 7.63
CA GLU A 5 -9.69 17.01 6.60
C GLU A 5 -9.40 15.51 6.41
N THR A 6 -10.47 14.77 6.17
CA THR A 6 -10.45 13.30 6.14
C THR A 6 -10.42 12.84 4.68
N LEU A 7 -9.99 11.61 4.40
CA LEU A 7 -10.11 11.04 3.04
C LEU A 7 -11.55 11.03 2.51
N PHE A 8 -12.54 11.13 3.42
CA PHE A 8 -13.94 11.35 3.10
C PHE A 8 -14.21 12.76 2.55
N ASN A 9 -13.59 13.81 3.10
CA ASN A 9 -13.78 15.18 2.64
C ASN A 9 -13.23 15.40 1.22
N LEU A 10 -12.30 14.55 0.78
CA LEU A 10 -11.82 14.50 -0.60
C LEU A 10 -12.68 13.64 -1.53
N GLY A 11 -13.71 12.96 -1.02
CA GLY A 11 -14.50 11.99 -1.78
C GLY A 11 -13.68 10.77 -2.24
N ILE A 12 -12.45 10.59 -1.72
CA ILE A 12 -11.55 9.50 -2.12
C ILE A 12 -12.07 8.19 -1.52
N VAL A 13 -12.45 8.21 -0.24
CA VAL A 13 -12.97 7.02 0.46
C VAL A 13 -14.35 7.35 1.05
N PRO A 14 -15.38 6.50 0.87
CA PRO A 14 -16.70 6.73 1.46
C PRO A 14 -16.67 6.85 3.00
N GLU A 15 -17.57 7.67 3.57
CA GLU A 15 -17.70 7.86 5.03
C GLU A 15 -18.03 6.55 5.76
N ASP A 16 -18.71 5.64 5.05
CA ASP A 16 -19.23 4.38 5.57
C ASP A 16 -18.25 3.21 5.43
N VAL A 17 -16.97 3.44 5.09
CA VAL A 17 -15.98 2.36 5.08
C VAL A 17 -15.79 1.80 6.49
N LYS A 18 -16.45 0.67 6.75
CA LYS A 18 -16.42 -0.04 8.04
C LYS A 18 -15.22 -0.97 8.19
N GLN A 19 -14.58 -1.33 7.08
CA GLN A 19 -13.51 -2.32 7.04
C GLN A 19 -12.41 -1.89 6.08
N VAL A 20 -11.17 -2.02 6.54
CA VAL A 20 -9.95 -1.72 5.78
C VAL A 20 -9.11 -2.97 5.73
N LEU A 21 -8.70 -3.38 4.53
CA LEU A 21 -7.76 -4.48 4.37
C LEU A 21 -6.35 -3.99 4.70
N LYS A 22 -5.59 -4.78 5.46
CA LYS A 22 -4.20 -4.49 5.78
C LYS A 22 -3.28 -5.45 5.03
N ALA A 23 -2.24 -4.92 4.41
CA ALA A 23 -1.25 -5.69 3.65
C ALA A 23 0.16 -5.13 3.88
N GLY A 24 1.19 -5.83 3.41
CA GLY A 24 2.60 -5.43 3.53
C GLY A 24 3.50 -6.43 2.82
N ASP A 25 4.76 -6.07 2.62
CA ASP A 25 5.83 -7.00 2.27
C ASP A 25 5.71 -7.67 0.89
N TRP A 26 5.07 -6.99 -0.07
CA TRP A 26 4.83 -7.55 -1.40
C TRP A 26 6.10 -7.63 -2.25
N HIS A 27 7.08 -6.77 -1.99
CA HIS A 27 8.37 -6.77 -2.66
C HIS A 27 8.27 -6.72 -4.20
N GLY A 28 7.22 -6.07 -4.73
CA GLY A 28 6.93 -5.99 -6.17
C GLY A 28 6.33 -7.28 -6.77
N ASN A 29 5.79 -8.19 -5.96
CA ASN A 29 5.19 -9.43 -6.43
C ASN A 29 3.82 -9.19 -7.07
N THR A 30 3.80 -9.07 -8.39
CA THR A 30 2.59 -8.78 -9.18
C THR A 30 1.51 -9.86 -9.05
N ARG A 31 1.89 -11.15 -9.01
CA ARG A 31 0.92 -12.25 -8.87
C ARG A 31 0.18 -12.15 -7.54
N TRP A 32 0.92 -11.89 -6.46
CA TRP A 32 0.34 -11.73 -5.13
C TRP A 32 -0.53 -10.48 -5.05
N MET A 33 -0.07 -9.35 -5.59
CA MET A 33 -0.84 -8.12 -5.73
C MET A 33 -2.21 -8.39 -6.38
N ARG A 34 -2.25 -8.98 -7.59
CA ARG A 34 -3.50 -9.28 -8.31
C ARG A 34 -4.47 -10.11 -7.48
N GLN A 35 -3.95 -11.14 -6.81
CA GLN A 35 -4.75 -12.00 -5.94
C GLN A 35 -5.38 -11.21 -4.80
N VAL A 36 -4.58 -10.43 -4.07
CA VAL A 36 -5.08 -9.66 -2.92
C VAL A 36 -6.08 -8.60 -3.36
N LEU A 37 -5.82 -7.86 -4.44
CA LEU A 37 -6.75 -6.85 -4.96
C LEU A 37 -8.08 -7.46 -5.41
N THR A 38 -8.02 -8.60 -6.11
CA THR A 38 -9.22 -9.32 -6.55
C THR A 38 -10.04 -9.81 -5.36
N PHE A 39 -9.39 -10.36 -4.33
CA PHE A 39 -10.08 -10.80 -3.10
C PHE A 39 -10.68 -9.61 -2.35
N ALA A 40 -9.96 -8.50 -2.23
CA ALA A 40 -10.44 -7.29 -1.58
C ALA A 40 -11.72 -6.78 -2.25
N ALA A 41 -11.72 -6.67 -3.58
CA ALA A 41 -12.87 -6.21 -4.34
C ALA A 41 -14.05 -7.18 -4.22
N ARG A 42 -13.80 -8.49 -4.36
CA ARG A 42 -14.83 -9.53 -4.24
C ARG A 42 -15.50 -9.53 -2.86
N ASP A 43 -14.71 -9.33 -1.81
CA ASP A 43 -15.19 -9.37 -0.43
C ASP A 43 -15.75 -8.00 0.02
N GLY A 44 -15.83 -7.02 -0.88
CA GLY A 44 -16.52 -5.74 -0.67
C GLY A 44 -15.68 -4.65 -0.01
N TYR A 45 -14.37 -4.83 0.13
CA TYR A 45 -13.47 -3.80 0.64
C TYR A 45 -13.41 -2.60 -0.33
N LYS A 46 -13.20 -1.41 0.23
CA LYS A 46 -13.03 -0.15 -0.53
C LYS A 46 -11.68 0.51 -0.32
N ALA A 47 -11.00 0.18 0.78
CA ALA A 47 -9.71 0.74 1.12
C ALA A 47 -8.73 -0.34 1.58
N ILE A 48 -7.48 -0.20 1.14
CA ILE A 48 -6.34 -1.04 1.52
C ILE A 48 -5.28 -0.13 2.13
N VAL A 49 -4.72 -0.55 3.28
CA VAL A 49 -3.56 0.08 3.90
C VAL A 49 -2.38 -0.88 3.83
N HIS A 50 -1.31 -0.48 3.16
CA HIS A 50 -0.08 -1.27 2.98
C HIS A 50 1.06 -0.73 3.85
N VAL A 51 1.69 -1.58 4.66
CA VAL A 51 2.61 -1.15 5.73
C VAL A 51 4.09 -1.12 5.35
N GLY A 52 4.45 -1.31 4.08
CA GLY A 52 5.81 -1.14 3.57
C GLY A 52 6.26 -2.22 2.59
N ASP A 53 7.40 -1.98 1.94
CA ASP A 53 8.06 -2.86 0.98
C ASP A 53 7.17 -3.22 -0.21
N LEU A 54 6.52 -2.20 -0.76
CA LEU A 54 5.64 -2.35 -1.92
C LEU A 54 6.43 -2.32 -3.24
N LYS A 55 7.52 -1.54 -3.26
CA LYS A 55 8.40 -1.26 -4.41
C LYS A 55 7.74 -0.55 -5.60
N VAL A 56 6.79 0.35 -5.32
CA VAL A 56 6.31 1.31 -6.32
C VAL A 56 7.39 2.32 -6.71
N LEU A 57 7.30 2.85 -7.93
CA LEU A 57 8.22 3.81 -8.54
C LEU A 57 9.67 3.32 -8.69
N TRP A 58 9.90 2.02 -8.51
CA TRP A 58 11.16 1.40 -8.91
C TRP A 58 11.26 1.36 -10.46
N PRO A 59 12.47 1.53 -11.03
CA PRO A 59 12.66 1.48 -12.47
C PRO A 59 12.16 0.18 -13.11
N ASP A 60 11.64 0.26 -14.35
CA ASP A 60 11.07 -0.90 -15.05
C ASP A 60 12.08 -2.03 -15.30
N GLU A 61 13.37 -1.73 -15.31
CA GLU A 61 14.47 -2.72 -15.37
C GLU A 61 14.44 -3.73 -14.21
N PHE A 62 13.82 -3.38 -13.08
CA PHE A 62 13.59 -4.30 -11.97
C PHE A 62 12.38 -5.22 -12.17
N TYR A 63 11.56 -4.97 -13.20
CA TYR A 63 10.34 -5.70 -13.55
C TYR A 63 10.26 -6.03 -15.05
N PRO A 64 11.21 -6.82 -15.59
CA PRO A 64 11.28 -7.09 -17.03
C PRO A 64 10.01 -7.75 -17.56
N ASP A 65 9.34 -8.57 -16.75
CA ASP A 65 8.07 -9.22 -17.10
C ASP A 65 6.91 -8.23 -17.33
N PHE A 66 7.06 -6.97 -16.89
CA PHE A 66 6.03 -5.92 -16.94
C PHE A 66 6.50 -4.64 -17.64
N ALA A 67 7.71 -4.62 -18.21
CA ALA A 67 8.26 -3.43 -18.85
C ALA A 67 7.35 -2.90 -19.99
N GLU A 68 6.72 -3.79 -20.76
CA GLU A 68 5.77 -3.41 -21.82
C GLU A 68 4.42 -2.88 -21.28
N SER A 69 4.10 -3.16 -20.01
CA SER A 69 2.87 -2.71 -19.33
C SER A 69 3.10 -1.47 -18.45
N GLY A 70 4.28 -0.85 -18.51
CA GLY A 70 4.65 0.30 -17.66
C GLY A 70 5.10 -0.07 -16.24
N GLY A 71 5.52 -1.32 -16.03
CA GLY A 71 6.06 -1.82 -14.78
C GLY A 71 5.00 -2.09 -13.70
N PHE A 72 5.48 -2.49 -12.51
CA PHE A 72 4.63 -2.83 -11.36
C PHE A 72 3.68 -1.69 -10.94
N THR A 73 4.14 -0.44 -11.02
CA THR A 73 3.35 0.72 -10.56
C THR A 73 2.19 1.02 -11.49
N ALA A 74 2.41 0.99 -12.81
CA ALA A 74 1.34 1.22 -13.78
C ALA A 74 0.25 0.16 -13.66
N GLU A 75 0.64 -1.11 -13.51
CA GLU A 75 -0.31 -2.20 -13.33
C GLU A 75 -1.12 -2.05 -12.03
N LEU A 76 -0.46 -1.69 -10.92
CA LEU A 76 -1.15 -1.43 -9.66
C LEU A 76 -2.20 -0.32 -9.83
N VAL A 77 -1.83 0.80 -10.47
CA VAL A 77 -2.77 1.91 -10.71
C VAL A 77 -3.97 1.43 -11.54
N GLN A 78 -3.73 0.74 -12.65
CA GLN A 78 -4.80 0.23 -13.51
C GLN A 78 -5.78 -0.68 -12.74
N LEU A 79 -5.27 -1.62 -11.96
CA LEU A 79 -6.13 -2.54 -11.19
C LEU A 79 -6.92 -1.83 -10.10
N LEU A 80 -6.36 -0.80 -9.46
CA LEU A 80 -7.08 -0.01 -8.47
C LEU A 80 -8.23 0.77 -9.10
N ASP A 81 -8.02 1.32 -10.30
CA ASP A 81 -9.05 2.00 -11.08
C ASP A 81 -10.16 1.05 -11.50
N GLU A 82 -9.81 -0.11 -12.08
CA GLU A 82 -10.76 -1.13 -12.52
C GLU A 82 -11.61 -1.69 -11.37
N LEU A 83 -11.00 -1.88 -10.19
CA LEU A 83 -11.67 -2.46 -9.02
C LEU A 83 -12.33 -1.41 -8.11
N GLY A 84 -12.11 -0.13 -8.37
CA GLY A 84 -12.61 0.97 -7.53
C GLY A 84 -12.07 0.94 -6.10
N LEU A 85 -10.84 0.47 -5.92
CA LEU A 85 -10.16 0.36 -4.63
C LEU A 85 -9.26 1.57 -4.38
N VAL A 86 -9.25 2.08 -3.15
CA VAL A 86 -8.24 3.06 -2.71
C VAL A 86 -7.13 2.34 -1.98
N PHE A 87 -5.89 2.68 -2.33
CA PHE A 87 -4.70 2.07 -1.78
C PHE A 87 -3.81 3.13 -1.16
N ILE A 88 -3.60 3.03 0.14
CA ILE A 88 -2.73 3.91 0.91
C ILE A 88 -1.54 3.09 1.37
N PHE A 89 -0.32 3.53 1.08
CA PHE A 89 0.87 2.83 1.54
C PHE A 89 1.82 3.73 2.33
N ILE A 90 2.52 3.11 3.26
CA ILE A 90 3.62 3.69 4.03
C ILE A 90 4.92 3.11 3.46
N ASP A 91 6.01 3.86 3.49
CA ASP A 91 7.31 3.39 2.99
C ASP A 91 7.99 2.40 3.96
N GLY A 92 8.39 1.24 3.41
CA GLY A 92 9.30 0.27 4.01
C GLY A 92 10.76 0.56 3.66
N ASN A 93 11.70 -0.30 4.07
CA ASN A 93 13.13 -0.07 3.85
C ASN A 93 13.56 -0.34 2.38
N HIS A 94 12.76 -1.09 1.63
CA HIS A 94 13.01 -1.42 0.22
C HIS A 94 12.20 -0.57 -0.76
N ASP A 95 11.66 0.56 -0.31
CA ASP A 95 10.90 1.47 -1.19
C ASP A 95 11.78 2.59 -1.79
N ALA A 96 11.33 3.16 -2.91
CA ALA A 96 12.04 4.20 -3.65
C ALA A 96 11.97 5.57 -2.95
N HIS A 97 12.54 5.69 -1.74
CA HIS A 97 12.44 6.88 -0.88
C HIS A 97 12.75 8.23 -1.56
N PRO A 98 13.75 8.36 -2.47
CA PRO A 98 13.97 9.62 -3.18
C PRO A 98 12.78 10.02 -4.06
N ALA A 99 12.19 9.07 -4.80
CA ALA A 99 11.03 9.32 -5.64
C ALA A 99 9.80 9.65 -4.80
N LEU A 100 9.56 8.89 -3.73
CA LEU A 100 8.42 9.08 -2.84
C LEU A 100 8.41 10.46 -2.15
N ARG A 101 9.59 10.96 -1.76
CA ARG A 101 9.72 12.30 -1.14
C ARG A 101 9.47 13.45 -2.10
N ASN A 102 9.55 13.22 -3.41
CA ASN A 102 9.35 14.23 -4.44
C ASN A 102 7.93 14.21 -5.03
N LEU A 103 7.05 13.32 -4.55
CA LEU A 103 5.67 13.27 -5.01
C LEU A 103 4.92 14.57 -4.66
N PRO A 104 4.06 15.07 -5.56
CA PRO A 104 3.17 16.17 -5.21
C PRO A 104 2.23 15.72 -4.09
N LEU A 105 2.04 16.58 -3.10
CA LEU A 105 1.09 16.32 -2.02
C LEU A 105 -0.28 16.84 -2.42
N ASN A 106 -1.33 16.06 -2.14
CA ASN A 106 -2.70 16.59 -2.17
C ASN A 106 -2.95 17.50 -0.96
N THR A 107 -4.14 18.09 -0.90
CA THR A 107 -4.58 19.00 0.17
C THR A 107 -4.52 18.38 1.57
N ASP A 108 -4.58 17.06 1.66
CA ASP A 108 -4.59 16.32 2.91
C ASP A 108 -3.19 15.82 3.29
N GLY A 109 -2.19 16.06 2.44
CA GLY A 109 -0.79 15.73 2.72
C GLY A 109 -0.37 14.32 2.30
N PHE A 110 -1.15 13.62 1.49
CA PHE A 110 -0.72 12.37 0.83
C PHE A 110 0.09 12.68 -0.43
N GLY A 111 1.18 11.93 -0.65
CA GLY A 111 1.86 11.91 -1.94
C GLY A 111 1.00 11.20 -2.98
N VAL A 112 0.76 11.84 -4.11
CA VAL A 112 -0.16 11.33 -5.14
C VAL A 112 0.63 10.65 -6.25
N ILE A 113 0.41 9.34 -6.43
CA ILE A 113 0.85 8.60 -7.63
C ILE A 113 -0.30 8.53 -8.63
N SER A 114 -1.51 8.27 -8.14
CA SER A 114 -2.78 8.41 -8.86
C SER A 114 -3.89 8.79 -7.89
N ASP A 115 -5.11 9.04 -8.40
CA ASP A 115 -6.29 9.34 -7.57
C ASP A 115 -6.60 8.22 -6.55
N ARG A 116 -6.14 6.99 -6.82
CA ARG A 116 -6.39 5.80 -5.99
C ARG A 116 -5.15 5.20 -5.35
N LEU A 117 -3.95 5.64 -5.71
CA LEU A 117 -2.69 5.17 -5.15
C LEU A 117 -1.98 6.31 -4.42
N LEU A 118 -2.07 6.28 -3.09
CA LEU A 118 -1.63 7.35 -2.20
C LEU A 118 -0.48 6.89 -1.30
N TYR A 119 0.58 7.68 -1.27
CA TYR A 119 1.68 7.55 -0.34
C TYR A 119 1.37 8.36 0.93
N ALA A 120 1.45 7.73 2.10
CA ALA A 120 1.37 8.41 3.39
C ALA A 120 2.79 8.73 3.91
N PRO A 121 3.24 10.00 3.89
CA PRO A 121 4.56 10.36 4.37
C PRO A 121 4.76 10.03 5.86
N ARG A 122 5.99 9.80 6.29
CA ARG A 122 6.30 9.53 7.70
C ARG A 122 5.78 10.64 8.61
N GLY A 123 5.09 10.25 9.70
CA GLY A 123 4.44 11.17 10.63
C GLY A 123 3.07 11.69 10.17
N HIS A 124 2.66 11.39 8.93
CA HIS A 124 1.32 11.71 8.43
C HIS A 124 0.25 10.95 9.20
N ARG A 125 -0.90 11.59 9.41
CA ARG A 125 -2.03 11.06 10.17
C ARG A 125 -3.30 11.31 9.39
N TRP A 126 -4.18 10.32 9.36
CA TRP A 126 -5.43 10.42 8.64
C TRP A 126 -6.53 9.63 9.34
N ASN A 127 -7.75 9.71 8.81
CA ASN A 127 -8.91 8.97 9.30
C ASN A 127 -9.56 8.16 8.18
N ILE A 128 -9.99 6.94 8.49
CA ILE A 128 -10.88 6.13 7.64
C ILE A 128 -11.96 5.56 8.54
N GLY A 129 -13.23 5.79 8.22
CA GLY A 129 -14.37 5.21 8.95
C GLY A 129 -14.40 5.54 10.44
N GLY A 130 -13.97 6.75 10.83
CA GLY A 130 -13.87 7.17 12.23
C GLY A 130 -12.60 6.70 12.96
N VAL A 131 -11.81 5.80 12.37
CA VAL A 131 -10.56 5.28 12.95
C VAL A 131 -9.36 6.14 12.52
N ARG A 132 -8.52 6.55 13.48
CA ARG A 132 -7.31 7.33 13.21
C ARG A 132 -6.11 6.43 12.93
N PHE A 133 -5.41 6.73 11.85
CA PHE A 133 -4.19 6.06 11.43
C PHE A 133 -2.99 7.01 11.52
N GLY A 134 -1.79 6.44 11.60
CA GLY A 134 -0.53 7.17 11.58
C GLY A 134 0.54 6.39 10.83
N ALA A 135 1.27 7.08 9.96
CA ALA A 135 2.36 6.52 9.18
C ALA A 135 3.66 6.52 10.01
N LEU A 136 4.09 5.34 10.43
CA LEU A 136 5.35 5.10 11.13
C LEU A 136 6.30 4.32 10.21
N GLY A 137 6.67 4.94 9.08
CA GLY A 137 7.54 4.35 8.08
C GLY A 137 9.03 4.44 8.42
N GLY A 138 9.85 3.65 7.73
CA GLY A 138 11.31 3.67 7.89
C GLY A 138 11.88 2.84 9.05
N ALA A 139 11.16 1.80 9.49
CA ALA A 139 11.73 0.85 10.43
C ALA A 139 13.06 0.29 9.88
N TYR A 140 14.12 0.39 10.68
CA TYR A 140 15.42 -0.21 10.39
C TYR A 140 15.21 -1.73 10.31
N SER A 141 15.37 -2.34 9.14
CA SER A 141 15.22 -3.79 9.02
C SER A 141 16.16 -4.49 10.02
N ILE A 142 15.58 -5.34 10.86
CA ILE A 142 16.28 -6.19 11.83
C ILE A 142 17.07 -7.30 11.10
N ASP A 143 16.92 -7.46 9.79
CA ASP A 143 17.59 -8.51 9.02
C ASP A 143 19.11 -8.40 9.01
N ARG A 144 19.68 -7.23 9.35
CA ARG A 144 21.13 -7.10 9.48
C ARG A 144 21.70 -7.83 10.71
N ALA A 145 20.87 -8.24 11.68
CA ALA A 145 21.28 -8.94 12.89
C ALA A 145 21.12 -10.47 12.84
N ARG A 146 20.51 -11.03 11.78
CA ARG A 146 20.31 -12.48 11.63
C ARG A 146 20.85 -12.98 10.31
N GLY A 147 22.18 -12.92 10.17
CA GLY A 147 22.88 -13.83 9.29
C GLY A 147 22.84 -15.26 9.83
N HIS A 148 21.66 -15.91 9.87
CA HIS A 148 21.51 -17.37 9.95
C HIS A 148 20.10 -17.81 9.50
N ARG A 149 20.08 -18.74 8.54
CA ARG A 149 19.02 -19.66 8.07
C ARG A 149 17.70 -19.70 8.85
N GLY A 150 16.59 -19.84 8.12
CA GLY A 150 15.56 -20.83 8.46
C GLY A 150 14.10 -20.43 8.30
N LEU A 151 13.40 -21.23 7.49
CA LEU A 151 11.97 -21.57 7.55
C LEU A 151 10.94 -20.47 7.26
N GLY A 152 10.40 -20.53 6.03
CA GLY A 152 9.09 -19.98 5.71
C GLY A 152 8.01 -20.63 6.58
N LEU A 153 7.36 -19.82 7.40
CA LEU A 153 6.20 -20.21 8.19
C LEU A 153 4.98 -20.27 7.27
N VAL A 154 4.58 -21.49 6.94
CA VAL A 154 3.24 -21.83 6.45
C VAL A 154 2.28 -21.80 7.65
N PRO A 155 1.19 -21.00 7.65
CA PRO A 155 0.13 -21.18 8.63
C PRO A 155 -0.70 -22.41 8.25
N GLY A 156 -0.59 -23.47 9.06
CA GLY A 156 -1.40 -24.66 8.96
C GLY A 156 -2.88 -24.37 9.21
N ARG A 157 -3.74 -24.99 8.39
CA ARG A 157 -5.18 -25.09 8.63
C ARG A 157 -5.42 -25.99 9.85
N SER A 158 -6.24 -25.49 10.76
CA SER A 158 -6.92 -26.26 11.80
C SER A 158 -7.85 -27.32 11.18
N GLY A 159 -7.75 -28.55 11.67
CA GLY A 159 -8.72 -29.61 11.42
C GLY A 159 -8.51 -30.78 12.39
N CYS A 160 -9.32 -30.84 13.44
CA CYS A 160 -9.71 -32.10 14.11
C CYS A 160 -10.55 -32.95 13.13
N PRO A 161 -10.62 -34.29 13.23
CA PRO A 161 -10.66 -35.10 14.45
C PRO A 161 -9.44 -36.01 14.71
#